data_AF-A0A838SGG9-F1
#
_entry.id   AF-A0A838SGG9-F1
#
_cell.length_a   1.000
_cell.length_b   1.000
_cell.length_c   1.000
_cell.angle_alpha   90.00
_cell.angle_beta   90.00
_cell.angle_gamma   90.00
#
_symmetry.space_group_name_H-M   'P 1'
#
loop_
_entity.id
_entity.type
_entity.pdbx_description
1 polymer ?
#
loop_
_entity_poly.entity_id
_entity_poly.type
_entity_poly.pdbx_seq_one_letter_code
_entity_poly.pdbx_strand_id
1 'polypeptide(L)'
;MNKNMNNKMFISVFLMWMLLGLPEFVLASDNGQEQSSAWRMETQGWSIQDHMTAAKDKEGEVQSLQSRVQHLENRIAHFEKKPHFDPKGIHRNSMKLIASTLKGNSELLNERIAWHNRQSDQANLTK
;
A
#
# COMPACT_ATOMS: atom_id res chain seq x y z
N MET A 1 8.85 46.78 22.97
CA MET A 1 7.82 45.78 22.61
C MET A 1 8.11 45.31 21.20
N ASN A 2 8.53 44.06 21.01
CA ASN A 2 8.75 43.49 19.68
C ASN A 2 8.27 42.03 19.68
N LYS A 3 7.08 41.79 19.13
CA LYS A 3 6.47 40.47 18.91
C LYS A 3 6.25 40.35 17.41
N ASN A 4 7.07 39.57 16.72
CA ASN A 4 6.71 38.85 15.49
C ASN A 4 7.98 38.40 14.80
N MET A 5 8.33 37.12 14.87
CA MET A 5 9.04 36.37 13.82
C MET A 5 9.14 34.89 14.26
N ASN A 6 8.05 34.12 14.30
CA ASN A 6 8.15 32.66 14.53
C ASN A 6 7.06 31.79 13.89
N ASN A 7 6.28 32.31 12.94
CA ASN A 7 5.18 31.55 12.32
C ASN A 7 5.37 31.15 10.84
N LYS A 8 6.54 31.45 10.25
CA LYS A 8 6.79 31.14 8.82
C LYS A 8 7.46 29.78 8.59
N MET A 9 7.98 29.11 9.63
CA MET A 9 8.71 27.84 9.46
C MET A 9 7.82 26.58 9.52
N PHE A 10 6.58 26.69 10.02
CA PHE A 10 5.66 25.54 10.14
C PHE A 10 4.88 25.21 8.86
N ILE A 11 4.69 26.18 7.95
CA ILE A 11 3.92 25.96 6.71
C ILE A 11 4.75 25.20 5.65
N SER A 12 6.09 25.26 5.73
CA SER A 12 6.98 24.66 4.73
C SER A 12 7.04 23.13 4.78
N VAL A 13 6.80 22.50 5.94
CA VAL A 13 6.87 21.03 6.08
C VAL A 13 5.56 20.37 5.61
N PHE A 14 4.44 21.09 5.72
CA PHE A 14 3.12 20.59 5.31
C PHE A 14 2.96 20.56 3.79
N LEU A 15 3.51 21.55 3.08
CA LEU A 15 3.52 21.59 1.61
C LEU A 15 4.46 20.55 0.98
N MET A 16 5.53 20.17 1.67
CA MET A 16 6.44 19.11 1.21
C MET A 16 5.80 17.71 1.30
N TRP A 17 4.77 17.53 2.14
CA TRP A 17 3.98 16.29 2.21
C TRP A 17 2.98 16.12 1.06
N MET A 18 2.52 17.20 0.42
CA MET A 18 1.61 17.12 -0.74
C MET A 18 2.34 16.79 -2.06
N LEU A 19 3.61 17.16 -2.21
CA LEU A 19 4.38 16.95 -3.45
C LEU A 19 4.85 15.50 -3.67
N LEU A 20 4.66 14.60 -2.69
CA LEU A 20 5.00 13.18 -2.81
C LEU A 20 3.85 12.32 -3.39
N GLY A 21 2.75 12.91 -3.85
CA GLY A 21 1.68 12.18 -4.53
C GLY A 21 1.15 11.02 -3.69
N LEU A 22 0.91 11.25 -2.39
CA LEU A 22 0.26 10.25 -1.55
C LEU A 22 -1.20 10.15 -2.01
N PRO A 23 -1.63 9.02 -2.62
CA PRO A 23 -3.04 8.81 -2.94
C PRO A 23 -3.85 8.90 -1.64
N GLU A 24 -5.06 9.46 -1.74
CA GLU A 24 -5.98 9.65 -0.62
C GLU A 24 -5.96 8.47 0.34
N PHE A 25 -5.59 8.75 1.58
CA PHE A 25 -5.53 7.79 2.66
C PHE A 25 -6.97 7.44 3.08
N VAL A 26 -7.61 6.57 2.31
CA VAL A 26 -8.85 5.91 2.71
C VAL A 26 -8.46 4.91 3.79
N LEU A 27 -8.83 5.21 5.05
CA LEU A 27 -8.82 4.24 6.14
C LEU A 27 -9.77 3.11 5.74
N ALA A 28 -9.24 2.08 5.09
CA ALA A 28 -9.97 0.86 4.79
C ALA A 28 -10.29 0.16 6.12
N SER A 29 -11.48 0.45 6.63
CA SER A 29 -12.13 -0.25 7.72
C SER A 29 -12.31 -1.72 7.34
N ASP A 30 -12.06 -2.58 8.33
CA ASP A 30 -12.24 -4.04 8.54
C ASP A 30 -13.16 -4.90 7.63
N ASN A 31 -13.29 -4.58 6.33
CA ASN A 31 -14.13 -5.28 5.35
C ASN A 31 -13.32 -6.30 4.51
N GLY A 32 -12.14 -6.71 4.98
CA GLY A 32 -11.21 -7.55 4.21
C GLY A 32 -11.79 -8.89 3.75
N GLN A 33 -12.74 -9.46 4.49
CA GLN A 33 -13.37 -10.74 4.09
C GLN A 33 -14.36 -10.60 2.93
N GLU A 34 -15.14 -9.52 2.84
CA GLU A 34 -16.14 -9.38 1.76
C GLU A 34 -15.49 -9.12 0.39
N GLN A 35 -14.37 -8.40 0.35
CA GLN A 35 -13.67 -8.14 -0.92
C GLN A 35 -13.13 -9.42 -1.57
N SER A 36 -12.80 -10.45 -0.80
CA SER A 36 -12.26 -11.72 -1.32
C SER A 36 -13.20 -12.48 -2.26
N SER A 37 -14.52 -12.27 -2.11
CA SER A 37 -15.54 -12.96 -2.89
C SER A 37 -15.94 -12.19 -4.15
N ALA A 38 -15.88 -10.85 -4.11
CA ALA A 38 -16.37 -9.99 -5.18
C ALA A 38 -15.63 -10.20 -6.51
N TRP A 39 -14.29 -10.27 -6.47
CA TRP A 39 -13.48 -10.42 -7.69
C TRP A 39 -13.55 -11.81 -8.32
N ARG A 40 -14.09 -12.84 -7.63
CA ARG A 40 -14.25 -14.19 -8.21
C ARG A 40 -15.44 -14.28 -9.17
N MET A 41 -16.47 -13.46 -8.95
CA MET A 41 -17.68 -13.45 -9.77
C MET A 41 -17.50 -12.61 -11.05
N GLU A 42 -16.71 -11.55 -10.98
CA GLU A 42 -16.48 -10.59 -12.08
C GLU A 42 -15.82 -11.24 -13.32
N THR A 43 -15.11 -12.34 -13.11
CA THR A 43 -14.18 -12.92 -14.08
C THR A 43 -14.72 -14.17 -14.78
N GLN A 44 -16.01 -14.48 -14.64
CA GLN A 44 -16.62 -15.62 -15.35
C GLN A 44 -16.54 -15.39 -16.88
N GLY A 45 -15.99 -16.36 -17.60
CA GLY A 45 -15.84 -16.30 -19.06
C GLY A 45 -14.56 -15.63 -19.57
N TRP A 46 -13.65 -15.24 -18.68
CA TRP A 46 -12.34 -14.73 -19.08
C TRP A 46 -11.49 -15.80 -19.78
N SER A 47 -10.69 -15.37 -20.74
CA SER A 47 -9.73 -16.26 -21.40
C SER A 47 -8.49 -16.49 -20.54
N ILE A 48 -7.72 -17.54 -20.86
CA ILE A 48 -6.41 -17.81 -20.24
C ILE A 48 -5.52 -16.56 -20.30
N GLN A 49 -5.49 -15.88 -21.46
CA GLN A 49 -4.67 -14.69 -21.66
C GLN A 49 -5.11 -13.53 -20.76
N ASP A 50 -6.41 -13.38 -20.51
CA ASP A 50 -6.95 -12.35 -19.62
C ASP A 50 -6.54 -12.62 -18.17
N HIS A 51 -6.63 -13.88 -17.71
CA HIS A 51 -6.15 -14.25 -16.38
C HIS A 51 -4.65 -14.00 -16.21
N MET A 52 -3.83 -14.38 -17.20
CA MET A 52 -2.37 -14.15 -17.14
C MET A 52 -2.02 -12.66 -17.15
N THR A 53 -2.71 -11.86 -17.97
CA THR A 53 -2.48 -10.41 -18.04
C THR A 53 -2.85 -9.74 -16.72
N ALA A 54 -4.01 -10.08 -16.15
CA ALA A 54 -4.43 -9.57 -14.86
C ALA A 54 -3.50 -9.98 -13.71
N ALA A 55 -3.01 -11.22 -13.71
CA ALA A 55 -2.02 -11.66 -12.73
C ALA A 55 -0.75 -10.80 -12.79
N LYS A 56 -0.21 -10.58 -14.00
CA LYS A 56 1.00 -9.78 -14.23
C LYS A 56 0.84 -8.31 -13.82
N ASP A 57 -0.31 -7.71 -14.13
CA ASP A 57 -0.58 -6.32 -13.71
C ASP A 57 -0.58 -6.19 -12.18
N LYS A 58 -1.17 -7.17 -11.48
CA LYS A 58 -1.15 -7.20 -10.02
C LYS A 58 0.23 -7.49 -9.44
N GLU A 59 1.08 -8.28 -10.10
CA GLU A 59 2.47 -8.47 -9.68
C GLU A 59 3.24 -7.14 -9.66
N GLY A 60 3.05 -6.28 -10.68
CA GLY A 60 3.63 -4.95 -10.72
C GLY A 60 3.15 -4.08 -9.56
N GLU A 61 1.87 -4.16 -9.22
CA GLU A 61 1.27 -3.44 -8.10
C GLU A 61 1.81 -3.93 -6.74
N VAL A 62 1.96 -5.25 -6.57
CA VAL A 62 2.62 -5.86 -5.38
C VAL A 62 4.05 -5.36 -5.23
N GLN A 63 4.85 -5.35 -6.29
CA GLN A 63 6.23 -4.86 -6.25
C GLN A 63 6.32 -3.38 -5.83
N SER A 64 5.38 -2.56 -6.32
CA SER A 64 5.26 -1.16 -5.94
C SER A 64 4.93 -1.01 -4.44
N LEU A 65 3.95 -1.78 -3.94
CA LEU A 65 3.59 -1.79 -2.51
C LEU A 65 4.76 -2.24 -1.62
N GLN A 66 5.46 -3.30 -2.00
CA GLN A 66 6.63 -3.81 -1.26
C GLN A 66 7.75 -2.77 -1.20
N SER A 67 8.04 -2.09 -2.32
CA SER A 67 9.03 -1.02 -2.36
C SER A 67 8.67 0.14 -1.41
N ARG A 68 7.38 0.50 -1.34
CA ARG A 68 6.88 1.53 -0.40
C ARG A 68 6.98 1.07 1.06
N VAL A 69 6.64 -0.18 1.35
CA VAL A 69 6.81 -0.78 2.69
C VAL A 69 8.28 -0.71 3.12
N GLN A 70 9.20 -1.16 2.27
CA GLN A 70 10.64 -1.12 2.53
C GLN A 70 11.12 0.32 2.82
N HIS A 71 10.65 1.29 2.02
CA HIS A 71 10.96 2.70 2.24
C HIS A 71 10.49 3.19 3.63
N LEU A 72 9.26 2.86 4.03
CA LEU A 72 8.72 3.24 5.34
C LEU A 72 9.48 2.56 6.48
N GLU A 73 9.82 1.28 6.35
CA GLU A 73 10.59 0.53 7.34
C GLU A 73 11.98 1.14 7.55
N ASN A 74 12.66 1.53 6.47
CA ASN A 74 13.94 2.24 6.56
C ASN A 74 13.81 3.57 7.32
N ARG A 75 12.73 4.32 7.11
CA ARG A 75 12.46 5.57 7.83
C ARG A 75 12.09 5.34 9.30
N ILE A 76 11.31 4.30 9.60
CA ILE A 76 11.00 3.89 10.96
C ILE A 76 12.29 3.56 11.72
N ALA A 77 13.16 2.75 11.13
CA ALA A 77 14.45 2.40 11.71
C ALA A 77 15.34 3.63 11.96
N HIS A 78 15.28 4.65 11.10
CA HIS A 78 15.97 5.92 11.32
C HIS A 78 15.49 6.62 12.61
N PHE A 79 14.18 6.73 12.82
CA PHE A 79 13.62 7.34 14.04
C PHE A 79 13.84 6.50 15.29
N GLU A 80 13.92 5.18 15.17
CA GLU A 80 14.28 4.28 16.28
C GLU A 80 15.73 4.50 16.72
N LYS A 81 16.65 4.71 15.77
CA LYS A 81 18.05 5.06 16.06
C LYS A 81 18.22 6.48 16.61
N LYS A 82 17.32 7.41 16.24
CA LYS A 82 17.41 8.82 16.64
C LYS A 82 16.08 9.33 17.22
N PRO A 83 15.73 8.94 18.46
CA PRO A 83 14.42 9.27 19.05
C PRO A 83 14.15 10.75 19.19
N HIS A 84 15.19 11.59 19.31
CA HIS A 84 15.03 13.05 19.42
C HIS A 84 14.43 13.70 18.15
N PHE A 85 14.49 13.05 16.99
CA PHE A 85 13.80 13.52 15.78
C PHE A 85 12.30 13.20 15.76
N ASP A 86 11.83 12.31 16.63
CA ASP A 86 10.41 12.04 16.86
C ASP A 86 10.17 11.68 18.33
N PRO A 87 10.30 12.64 19.27
CA PRO A 87 10.26 12.35 20.71
C PRO A 87 8.94 11.74 21.17
N LYS A 88 7.85 12.08 20.48
CA LYS A 88 6.50 11.58 20.77
C LYS A 88 6.16 10.31 20.00
N GLY A 89 7.01 9.86 19.07
CA GLY A 89 6.75 8.69 18.24
C GLY A 89 5.59 8.86 17.26
N ILE A 90 5.12 10.08 17.00
CA ILE A 90 3.92 10.33 16.18
C ILE A 90 4.19 9.89 14.73
N HIS A 91 5.33 10.30 14.18
CA HIS A 91 5.70 9.95 12.81
C HIS A 91 6.00 8.46 12.68
N ARG A 92 6.74 7.89 13.64
CA ARG A 92 7.05 6.46 13.68
C ARG A 92 5.78 5.61 13.74
N ASN A 93 4.84 5.93 14.63
CA ASN A 93 3.61 5.16 14.79
C ASN A 93 2.70 5.29 13.55
N SER A 94 2.58 6.50 12.97
CA SER A 94 1.84 6.70 11.73
C SER A 94 2.43 5.88 10.57
N MET A 95 3.74 5.89 10.39
CA MET A 95 4.38 5.07 9.35
C MET A 95 4.23 3.57 9.59
N LYS A 96 4.28 3.11 10.85
CA LYS A 96 4.04 1.69 11.20
C LYS A 96 2.63 1.25 10.79
N LEU A 97 1.62 2.09 11.06
CA LEU A 97 0.24 1.83 10.64
C LEU A 97 0.14 1.74 9.10
N ILE A 98 0.69 2.73 8.38
CA ILE A 98 0.68 2.73 6.91
C ILE A 98 1.38 1.49 6.37
N ALA A 99 2.58 1.15 6.88
CA ALA A 99 3.32 -0.04 6.43
C ALA A 99 2.52 -1.33 6.67
N SER A 100 1.83 -1.44 7.81
CA SER A 100 0.94 -2.59 8.09
C SER A 100 -0.20 -2.69 7.09
N THR A 101 -0.86 -1.58 6.77
CA THR A 101 -1.94 -1.56 5.76
C THR A 101 -1.43 -1.94 4.38
N LEU A 102 -0.28 -1.41 3.95
CA LEU A 102 0.30 -1.75 2.65
C LEU A 102 0.70 -3.23 2.55
N LYS A 103 1.19 -3.82 3.66
CA LYS A 103 1.46 -5.27 3.73
C LYS A 103 0.18 -6.08 3.54
N GLY A 104 -0.89 -5.76 4.27
CA GLY A 104 -2.18 -6.43 4.11
C GLY A 104 -2.73 -6.33 2.68
N ASN A 105 -2.63 -5.15 2.05
CA ASN A 105 -3.02 -4.98 0.65
C ASN A 105 -2.17 -5.84 -0.31
N SER A 106 -0.86 -5.93 -0.06
CA SER A 106 0.03 -6.79 -0.85
C SER A 106 -0.33 -8.26 -0.71
N GLU A 107 -0.72 -8.72 0.48
CA GLU A 107 -1.17 -10.10 0.72
C GLU A 107 -2.46 -10.41 -0.05
N LEU A 108 -3.46 -9.52 0.01
CA LEU A 108 -4.70 -9.65 -0.76
C LEU A 108 -4.46 -9.72 -2.27
N LEU A 109 -3.54 -8.90 -2.79
CA LEU A 109 -3.15 -8.95 -4.20
C LEU A 109 -2.47 -10.28 -4.55
N ASN A 110 -1.59 -10.79 -3.70
CA ASN A 110 -0.95 -12.10 -3.90
C ASN A 110 -1.96 -13.23 -3.94
N GLU A 111 -2.97 -13.22 -3.07
CA GLU A 111 -4.06 -14.20 -3.11
C GLU A 111 -4.84 -14.14 -4.43
N ARG A 112 -5.10 -12.93 -4.93
CA ARG A 112 -5.78 -12.71 -6.21
C ARG A 112 -4.91 -13.18 -7.38
N ILE A 113 -3.61 -12.92 -7.39
CA ILE A 113 -2.66 -13.44 -8.39
C ILE A 113 -2.70 -14.97 -8.39
N ALA A 114 -2.57 -15.60 -7.22
CA ALA A 114 -2.64 -17.06 -7.09
C ALA A 114 -3.97 -17.63 -7.60
N TRP A 115 -5.06 -16.91 -7.41
CA TRP A 115 -6.35 -17.30 -7.98
C TRP A 115 -6.37 -17.20 -9.52
N HIS A 116 -5.91 -16.10 -10.13
CA HIS A 116 -5.85 -15.96 -11.59
C HIS A 116 -4.98 -17.07 -12.21
N ASN A 117 -3.83 -17.38 -11.60
CA ASN A 117 -2.96 -18.46 -12.06
C ASN A 117 -3.66 -19.83 -12.03
N ARG A 118 -4.37 -20.16 -10.94
CA ARG A 118 -5.16 -21.41 -10.86
C ARG A 118 -6.25 -21.49 -11.92
N GLN A 119 -6.94 -20.38 -12.23
CA GLN A 119 -7.96 -20.37 -13.29
C GLN A 119 -7.33 -20.58 -14.68
N SER A 120 -6.19 -19.95 -14.93
CA SER A 120 -5.41 -20.16 -16.16
C SER A 120 -5.02 -21.64 -16.32
N ASP A 121 -4.50 -22.26 -15.27
CA ASP A 121 -4.12 -23.67 -15.27
C ASP A 121 -5.32 -24.61 -15.53
N GLN A 122 -6.44 -24.35 -14.85
CA GLN A 122 -7.68 -25.12 -15.05
C GLN A 122 -8.20 -25.03 -16.48
N ALA A 123 -8.22 -23.84 -17.06
CA ALA A 123 -8.67 -23.62 -18.44
C ALA A 123 -7.71 -24.25 -19.47
N ASN A 124 -6.42 -24.39 -19.14
CA ASN A 124 -5.45 -25.06 -20.00
C ASN A 124 -5.64 -26.59 -20.02
N LEU A 125 -6.06 -27.19 -18.89
CA LEU A 125 -6.31 -28.63 -18.78
C LEU A 125 -7.58 -29.09 -19.53
N THR A 126 -8.51 -28.17 -19.81
CA THR A 126 -9.77 -28.47 -20.51
C THR A 126 -9.68 -28.40 -22.04
N LYS A 127 -8.51 -28.02 -22.59
CA LYS A 127 -8.25 -27.95 -24.03
C LYS A 127 -7.63 -29.24 -24.54
#